data_AF-A0A7C1Y1F2-F1
#
_entry.id   AF-A0A7C1Y1F2-F1
#
_cell.length_a   1.000
_cell.length_b   1.000
_cell.length_c   1.000
_cell.angle_alpha   90.00
_cell.angle_beta   90.00
_cell.angle_gamma   90.00
#
_symmetry.space_group_name_H-M   'P 1'
#
loop_
_entity.id
_entity.type
_entity.pdbx_description
1 polymer ?
#
loop_
_entity_poly.entity_id
_entity_poly.type
_entity_poly.pdbx_seq_one_letter_code
_entity_poly.pdbx_strand_id
1 'polypeptide(L)'
;MKWLISLILIAWCFASNALIASDTEQPSSEKLHVVLLADEKDHGPAGNGLHDYPLWQKRWALLLGGEKASEEKQVNLVGPPEKVTDYRKGMPHVELATAWHWPSEEHFQTADVIVAYCYLEWTDERLAQVRRYLEDGGGLVLIHSATWTKPKPSREVAEVVGVGGFKLFRHGMVQMEVPASEHPICAGLPETIILEDDETYWPPTPIMESVTVLATSVEDKAKRGSTPRAAQPMFWCYELGEGRVFGCVPGHSAKTFDNPLFRKLVFRGIAWTAGENRFGAGAYGAQEESAEEERMPAATDLQSHGVTQNQIDSLADIMRQAVEKEEIAGGSFIVAHKGEIIFREAFGYADIESKRPFTTDELLPIASVSKPFMASVIMALVDQGKLNLDDPVEKYLPSFKGKKV
;
A
#
# COMPACT_ATOMS: atom_id res chain seq x y z
N MET A 1 38.31 -29.22 8.01
CA MET A 1 37.37 -28.13 8.35
C MET A 1 36.71 -27.67 7.06
N LYS A 2 35.48 -28.13 6.80
CA LYS A 2 34.66 -27.69 5.67
C LYS A 2 33.59 -26.77 6.24
N TRP A 3 33.58 -25.51 5.81
CA TRP A 3 32.52 -24.56 6.13
C TRP A 3 31.27 -24.97 5.36
N LEU A 4 30.29 -25.52 6.06
CA LEU A 4 28.94 -25.71 5.54
C LEU A 4 28.19 -24.38 5.81
N ILE A 5 27.86 -23.66 4.75
CA ILE A 5 26.94 -22.51 4.84
C ILE A 5 25.53 -23.12 4.94
N SER A 6 25.00 -23.18 6.15
CA SER A 6 23.61 -23.58 6.37
C SER A 6 22.70 -22.41 5.98
N LEU A 7 22.09 -22.51 4.80
CA LEU A 7 20.86 -21.80 4.45
C LEU A 7 19.73 -22.33 5.33
N ILE A 8 19.09 -21.46 6.11
CA ILE A 8 17.88 -21.81 6.87
C ILE A 8 16.66 -21.69 5.95
N LEU A 9 15.95 -22.81 5.84
CA LEU A 9 14.60 -22.94 5.31
C LEU A 9 13.59 -22.28 6.24
N ILE A 10 12.59 -21.63 5.65
CA ILE A 10 11.31 -21.25 6.27
C ILE A 10 10.53 -22.53 6.58
N ALA A 11 10.10 -22.71 7.83
CA ALA A 11 9.15 -23.74 8.24
C ALA A 11 7.95 -23.10 8.94
N TRP A 12 6.77 -23.31 8.37
CA TRP A 12 5.48 -23.09 9.02
C TRP A 12 5.29 -24.07 10.18
N CYS A 13 4.74 -23.61 11.30
CA CYS A 13 4.11 -24.46 12.31
C CYS A 13 2.71 -23.90 12.64
N PHE A 14 1.69 -24.72 12.38
CA PHE A 14 0.40 -24.59 13.03
C PHE A 14 0.54 -25.02 14.49
N ALA A 15 0.09 -24.18 15.42
CA ALA A 15 -0.29 -24.63 16.75
C ALA A 15 -1.62 -23.96 17.11
N SER A 16 -2.67 -24.76 17.06
CA SER A 16 -3.95 -24.46 17.70
C SER A 16 -3.75 -24.32 19.19
N ASN A 17 -4.31 -23.28 19.80
CA ASN A 17 -4.81 -23.35 21.17
C ASN A 17 -6.02 -22.43 21.30
N ALA A 18 -7.15 -23.06 21.54
CA ALA A 18 -8.36 -22.42 22.01
C ALA A 18 -8.12 -21.87 23.42
N LEU A 19 -8.52 -20.63 23.66
CA LEU A 19 -8.84 -20.14 24.99
C LEU A 19 -10.05 -19.19 24.89
N ILE A 20 -11.09 -19.62 25.60
CA ILE A 20 -12.40 -19.01 25.73
C ILE A 20 -12.33 -17.99 26.86
N ALA A 21 -12.77 -16.74 26.60
CA ALA A 21 -13.43 -15.83 27.54
C ALA A 21 -13.85 -14.59 26.73
N SER A 22 -15.11 -14.47 26.31
CA SER A 22 -16.28 -13.99 27.07
C SER A 22 -16.51 -12.49 26.83
N ASP A 23 -17.16 -12.23 25.69
CA ASP A 23 -18.25 -11.27 25.44
C ASP A 23 -18.16 -10.80 23.98
N THR A 24 -18.37 -11.73 23.06
CA THR A 24 -18.64 -11.39 21.67
C THR A 24 -20.14 -11.20 21.53
N GLU A 25 -20.59 -9.95 21.38
CA GLU A 25 -21.80 -9.72 20.58
C GLU A 25 -21.66 -10.56 19.32
N GLN A 26 -22.64 -11.44 19.05
CA GLN A 26 -22.60 -12.26 17.86
C GLN A 26 -22.47 -11.33 16.64
N PRO A 27 -21.56 -11.62 15.69
CA PRO A 27 -21.45 -10.81 14.49
C PRO A 27 -22.83 -10.73 13.85
N SER A 28 -23.32 -9.50 13.62
CA SER A 28 -24.57 -9.23 12.92
C SER A 28 -24.66 -10.13 11.67
N SER A 29 -25.79 -10.79 11.50
CA SER A 29 -26.07 -11.59 10.31
C SER A 29 -26.32 -10.73 9.07
N GLU A 30 -26.43 -9.42 9.24
CA GLU A 30 -26.67 -8.47 8.15
C GLU A 30 -25.41 -8.35 7.29
N LYS A 31 -25.63 -8.28 5.99
CA LYS A 31 -24.55 -8.11 5.03
C LYS A 31 -24.28 -6.62 4.86
N LEU A 32 -23.04 -6.28 4.59
CA LEU A 32 -22.62 -4.96 4.14
C LEU A 32 -22.94 -4.79 2.65
N HIS A 33 -23.79 -3.82 2.33
CA HIS A 33 -24.19 -3.45 0.97
C HIS A 33 -23.22 -2.42 0.40
N VAL A 34 -22.38 -2.85 -0.55
CA VAL A 34 -21.37 -2.02 -1.18
C VAL A 34 -21.73 -1.75 -2.64
N VAL A 35 -21.69 -0.48 -3.05
CA VAL A 35 -21.89 -0.06 -4.44
C VAL A 35 -20.56 0.42 -5.02
N LEU A 36 -20.08 -0.24 -6.07
CA LEU A 36 -18.92 0.23 -6.83
C LEU A 36 -19.38 1.15 -7.96
N LEU A 37 -19.00 2.43 -7.91
CA LEU A 37 -19.29 3.43 -8.94
C LEU A 37 -18.07 3.59 -9.86
N ALA A 38 -18.31 3.43 -11.15
CA ALA A 38 -17.34 3.64 -12.21
C ALA A 38 -17.96 4.37 -13.41
N ASP A 39 -17.12 4.70 -14.37
CA ASP A 39 -17.47 5.45 -15.58
C ASP A 39 -16.66 4.95 -16.79
N GLU A 40 -16.81 5.58 -17.96
CA GLU A 40 -15.93 5.32 -19.10
C GLU A 40 -14.46 5.62 -18.77
N LYS A 41 -13.58 4.76 -19.28
CA LYS A 41 -12.14 5.04 -19.30
C LYS A 41 -11.88 6.36 -20.03
N ASP A 42 -11.09 7.24 -19.41
CA ASP A 42 -10.83 8.60 -19.90
C ASP A 42 -9.35 8.88 -20.26
N HIS A 43 -8.43 7.93 -20.02
CA HIS A 43 -7.01 8.08 -20.36
C HIS A 43 -6.52 7.11 -21.45
N GLY A 44 -6.14 7.65 -22.61
CA GLY A 44 -5.35 6.95 -23.63
C GLY A 44 -6.00 5.68 -24.20
N PRO A 45 -5.25 4.85 -24.96
CA PRO A 45 -5.81 3.66 -25.57
C PRO A 45 -6.21 2.62 -24.51
N ALA A 46 -7.20 1.79 -24.85
CA ALA A 46 -7.59 0.66 -24.03
C ALA A 46 -6.38 -0.23 -23.68
N GLY A 47 -6.29 -0.67 -22.42
CA GLY A 47 -5.24 -1.59 -21.96
C GLY A 47 -3.95 -0.93 -21.45
N ASN A 48 -3.85 0.40 -21.40
CA ASN A 48 -2.72 1.08 -20.74
C ASN A 48 -2.79 1.05 -19.19
N GLY A 49 -3.94 0.66 -18.62
CA GLY A 49 -4.17 0.60 -17.18
C GLY A 49 -4.36 1.95 -16.48
N LEU A 50 -4.32 3.07 -17.19
CA LEU A 50 -4.52 4.41 -16.60
C LEU A 50 -6.01 4.75 -16.56
N HIS A 51 -6.54 5.14 -15.40
CA HIS A 51 -7.97 5.45 -15.22
C HIS A 51 -8.90 4.37 -15.82
N ASP A 52 -8.54 3.10 -15.65
CA ASP A 52 -9.32 2.00 -16.19
C ASP A 52 -10.47 1.64 -15.24
N TYR A 53 -11.39 2.60 -15.04
CA TYR A 53 -12.54 2.45 -14.15
C TYR A 53 -13.39 1.21 -14.45
N PRO A 54 -13.68 0.85 -15.73
CA PRO A 54 -14.47 -0.35 -16.03
C PRO A 54 -13.74 -1.63 -15.63
N LEU A 55 -12.44 -1.71 -15.87
CA LEU A 55 -11.63 -2.87 -15.49
C LEU A 55 -11.54 -2.99 -13.97
N TRP A 56 -11.31 -1.86 -13.28
CA TRP A 56 -11.31 -1.80 -11.83
C TRP A 56 -12.62 -2.32 -11.26
N GLN A 57 -13.76 -1.78 -11.72
CA GLN A 57 -15.08 -2.16 -11.21
C GLN A 57 -15.34 -3.65 -11.37
N LYS A 58 -15.05 -4.23 -12.54
CA LYS A 58 -15.24 -5.67 -12.79
C LYS A 58 -14.37 -6.54 -11.90
N ARG A 59 -13.11 -6.18 -11.68
CA ARG A 59 -12.18 -7.01 -10.88
C ARG A 59 -12.35 -6.82 -9.39
N TRP A 60 -12.67 -5.61 -8.94
CA TRP A 60 -13.07 -5.36 -7.56
C TRP A 60 -14.44 -5.96 -7.25
N ALA A 61 -15.35 -6.02 -8.22
CA ALA A 61 -16.61 -6.74 -8.06
C ALA A 61 -16.38 -8.24 -7.86
N LEU A 62 -15.47 -8.84 -8.63
CA LEU A 62 -15.05 -10.23 -8.39
C LEU A 62 -14.39 -10.39 -7.02
N LEU A 63 -13.52 -9.45 -6.62
CA LEU A 63 -12.79 -9.51 -5.36
C LEU A 63 -13.72 -9.44 -4.13
N LEU A 64 -14.70 -8.54 -4.17
CA LEU A 64 -15.62 -8.29 -3.05
C LEU A 64 -16.86 -9.19 -3.10
N GLY A 65 -17.46 -9.39 -4.26
CA GLY A 65 -18.73 -10.11 -4.44
C GLY A 65 -18.63 -11.49 -5.10
N GLY A 66 -17.42 -11.91 -5.52
CA GLY A 66 -17.20 -13.21 -6.14
C GLY A 66 -17.76 -13.34 -7.54
N GLU A 67 -17.84 -14.59 -8.03
CA GLU A 67 -18.32 -14.88 -9.40
C GLU A 67 -19.79 -14.52 -9.63
N LYS A 68 -20.55 -14.24 -8.55
CA LYS A 68 -21.92 -13.73 -8.65
C LYS A 68 -21.97 -12.25 -9.04
N ALA A 69 -20.93 -11.49 -8.69
CA ALA A 69 -20.86 -10.06 -8.94
C ALA A 69 -20.08 -9.70 -10.21
N SER A 70 -19.25 -10.62 -10.74
CA SER A 70 -18.47 -10.38 -11.96
C SER A 70 -18.05 -11.68 -12.64
N GLU A 71 -18.04 -11.66 -13.97
CA GLU A 71 -17.60 -12.78 -14.81
C GLU A 71 -16.06 -12.85 -15.00
N GLU A 72 -15.32 -11.85 -14.51
CA GLU A 72 -13.86 -11.82 -14.56
C GLU A 72 -13.23 -13.07 -13.93
N LYS A 73 -12.01 -13.37 -14.34
CA LYS A 73 -11.27 -14.56 -13.88
C LYS A 73 -10.02 -14.24 -13.07
N GLN A 74 -9.72 -12.96 -12.90
CA GLN A 74 -8.58 -12.47 -12.12
C GLN A 74 -8.95 -11.19 -11.37
N VAL A 75 -8.36 -10.99 -10.20
CA VAL A 75 -8.62 -9.82 -9.33
C VAL A 75 -7.53 -8.77 -9.41
N ASN A 76 -6.27 -9.17 -9.64
CA ASN A 76 -5.19 -8.23 -9.91
C ASN A 76 -5.47 -7.48 -11.20
N LEU A 77 -5.17 -6.18 -11.27
CA LEU A 77 -5.48 -5.36 -12.44
C LEU A 77 -4.39 -5.45 -13.52
N VAL A 78 -3.14 -5.69 -13.12
CA VAL A 78 -2.00 -5.85 -14.01
C VAL A 78 -1.30 -7.21 -13.83
N GLY A 79 -0.64 -7.66 -14.89
CA GLY A 79 0.14 -8.90 -14.86
C GLY A 79 -0.69 -10.17 -15.07
N PRO A 80 -0.08 -11.36 -14.88
CA PRO A 80 -0.78 -12.63 -15.02
C PRO A 80 -1.79 -12.86 -13.90
N PRO A 81 -2.85 -13.66 -14.11
CA PRO A 81 -3.79 -14.01 -13.07
C PRO A 81 -3.10 -14.60 -11.83
N GLU A 82 -3.47 -14.11 -10.65
CA GLU A 82 -3.08 -14.74 -9.41
C GLU A 82 -3.59 -16.20 -9.35
N LYS A 83 -2.78 -17.10 -8.78
CA LYS A 83 -3.15 -18.52 -8.64
C LYS A 83 -4.13 -18.80 -7.50
N VAL A 84 -4.34 -17.81 -6.62
CA VAL A 84 -5.26 -17.90 -5.49
C VAL A 84 -6.69 -17.91 -6.03
N THR A 85 -7.59 -18.75 -5.49
CA THR A 85 -8.98 -18.85 -5.99
C THR A 85 -10.05 -18.44 -4.99
N ASP A 86 -9.64 -18.07 -3.78
CA ASP A 86 -10.56 -17.77 -2.67
C ASP A 86 -11.50 -16.58 -2.96
N TYR A 87 -11.08 -15.64 -3.82
CA TYR A 87 -11.91 -14.52 -4.26
C TYR A 87 -13.16 -14.95 -5.03
N ARG A 88 -13.23 -16.16 -5.61
CA ARG A 88 -14.40 -16.61 -6.39
C ARG A 88 -15.69 -16.65 -5.57
N LYS A 89 -15.58 -16.80 -4.25
CA LYS A 89 -16.72 -16.77 -3.34
C LYS A 89 -17.14 -15.35 -2.94
N GLY A 90 -16.28 -14.35 -3.19
CA GLY A 90 -16.43 -13.01 -2.62
C GLY A 90 -16.05 -12.95 -1.14
N MET A 91 -16.04 -11.75 -0.59
CA MET A 91 -15.85 -11.53 0.83
C MET A 91 -17.10 -11.99 1.61
N PRO A 92 -16.93 -12.74 2.71
CA PRO A 92 -18.04 -13.07 3.59
C PRO A 92 -18.76 -11.80 4.04
N HIS A 93 -20.10 -11.86 4.11
CA HIS A 93 -20.94 -10.75 4.57
C HIS A 93 -20.92 -9.49 3.70
N VAL A 94 -20.42 -9.53 2.46
CA VAL A 94 -20.56 -8.42 1.51
C VAL A 94 -21.60 -8.76 0.45
N GLU A 95 -22.53 -7.85 0.21
CA GLU A 95 -23.42 -7.83 -0.95
C GLU A 95 -23.03 -6.66 -1.84
N LEU A 96 -22.90 -6.91 -3.15
CA LEU A 96 -22.32 -5.95 -4.07
C LEU A 96 -23.30 -5.56 -5.17
N ALA A 97 -23.40 -4.27 -5.44
CA ALA A 97 -23.98 -3.73 -6.67
C ALA A 97 -22.97 -2.83 -7.40
N THR A 98 -23.24 -2.56 -8.68
CA THR A 98 -22.42 -1.68 -9.51
C THR A 98 -23.25 -0.52 -10.02
N ALA A 99 -22.72 0.69 -9.93
CA ALA A 99 -23.30 1.89 -10.50
C ALA A 99 -22.46 2.39 -11.69
N TRP A 100 -23.11 3.07 -12.63
CA TRP A 100 -22.48 3.58 -13.84
C TRP A 100 -22.82 5.07 -14.02
N HIS A 101 -21.80 5.91 -14.22
CA HIS A 101 -21.85 7.39 -14.23
C HIS A 101 -22.27 8.06 -12.91
N TRP A 102 -23.35 7.59 -12.29
CA TRP A 102 -23.86 8.10 -11.01
C TRP A 102 -24.69 7.02 -10.29
N PRO A 103 -24.71 6.96 -8.95
CA PRO A 103 -25.59 6.06 -8.22
C PRO A 103 -27.07 6.42 -8.44
N SER A 104 -27.94 5.42 -8.53
CA SER A 104 -29.38 5.64 -8.56
C SER A 104 -29.90 6.01 -7.16
N GLU A 105 -31.14 6.48 -7.07
CA GLU A 105 -31.78 6.71 -5.76
C GLU A 105 -31.89 5.41 -4.94
N GLU A 106 -32.13 4.26 -5.59
CA GLU A 106 -32.12 2.95 -4.93
C GLU A 106 -30.73 2.62 -4.36
N HIS A 107 -29.65 2.94 -5.07
CA HIS A 107 -28.30 2.79 -4.52
C HIS A 107 -28.10 3.63 -3.26
N PHE A 108 -28.49 4.92 -3.28
CA PHE A 108 -28.39 5.78 -2.09
C PHE A 108 -29.26 5.30 -0.91
N GLN A 109 -30.39 4.63 -1.17
CA GLN A 109 -31.28 4.12 -0.12
C GLN A 109 -30.81 2.80 0.49
N THR A 110 -30.04 2.00 -0.24
CA THR A 110 -29.71 0.62 0.13
C THR A 110 -28.24 0.40 0.46
N ALA A 111 -27.35 1.28 0.01
CA ALA A 111 -25.91 1.11 0.18
C ALA A 111 -25.44 1.56 1.56
N ASP A 112 -24.77 0.67 2.28
CA ASP A 112 -23.98 1.07 3.45
C ASP A 112 -22.75 1.87 3.02
N VAL A 113 -22.13 1.48 1.89
CA VAL A 113 -20.98 2.19 1.32
C VAL A 113 -21.07 2.33 -0.19
N ILE A 114 -20.86 3.55 -0.69
CA ILE A 114 -20.61 3.85 -2.10
C ILE A 114 -19.12 4.10 -2.29
N VAL A 115 -18.48 3.31 -3.17
CA VAL A 115 -17.07 3.42 -3.54
C VAL A 115 -16.94 3.97 -4.94
N ALA A 116 -16.52 5.22 -5.07
CA ALA A 116 -16.35 5.91 -6.33
C ALA A 116 -14.90 5.90 -6.80
N TYR A 117 -14.67 5.34 -7.99
CA TYR A 117 -13.43 5.49 -8.74
C TYR A 117 -13.75 5.88 -10.18
N CYS A 118 -14.07 7.17 -10.33
CA CYS A 118 -14.26 7.88 -11.58
C CYS A 118 -14.39 9.38 -11.26
N TYR A 119 -14.32 10.26 -12.26
CA TYR A 119 -14.64 11.66 -12.02
C TYR A 119 -16.09 11.84 -11.59
N LEU A 120 -16.32 12.76 -10.65
CA LEU A 120 -17.65 13.14 -10.21
C LEU A 120 -17.94 14.59 -10.62
N GLU A 121 -19.02 14.78 -11.35
CA GLU A 121 -19.54 16.11 -11.67
C GLU A 121 -20.57 16.51 -10.61
N TRP A 122 -20.25 17.56 -9.86
CA TRP A 122 -21.05 18.03 -8.74
C TRP A 122 -22.02 19.13 -9.18
N THR A 123 -23.30 18.76 -9.28
CA THR A 123 -24.43 19.70 -9.38
C THR A 123 -25.05 19.92 -8.01
N ASP A 124 -25.90 20.94 -7.87
CA ASP A 124 -26.61 21.20 -6.61
C ASP A 124 -27.46 19.99 -6.16
N GLU A 125 -28.08 19.29 -7.12
CA GLU A 125 -28.88 18.09 -6.85
C GLU A 125 -28.01 16.93 -6.35
N ARG A 126 -26.87 16.69 -6.99
CA ARG A 126 -25.94 15.63 -6.61
C ARG A 126 -25.29 15.89 -5.26
N LEU A 127 -24.93 17.15 -5.00
CA LEU A 127 -24.42 17.58 -3.69
C LEU A 127 -25.46 17.35 -2.60
N ALA A 128 -26.72 17.70 -2.84
CA ALA A 128 -27.82 17.46 -1.91
C ALA A 128 -28.09 15.96 -1.70
N GLN A 129 -28.01 15.13 -2.74
CA GLN A 129 -28.14 13.67 -2.63
C GLN A 129 -27.07 13.07 -1.72
N VAL A 130 -25.79 13.38 -1.98
CA VAL A 130 -24.68 12.86 -1.17
C VAL A 130 -24.76 13.38 0.27
N ARG A 131 -25.12 14.64 0.46
CA ARG A 131 -25.29 15.20 1.82
C ARG A 131 -26.34 14.43 2.61
N ARG A 132 -27.53 14.20 2.04
CA ARG A 132 -28.59 13.41 2.71
C ARG A 132 -28.11 11.99 3.01
N TYR A 133 -27.47 11.34 2.04
CA TYR A 133 -26.92 10.00 2.21
C TYR A 133 -25.95 9.89 3.39
N LEU A 134 -25.03 10.85 3.52
CA LEU A 134 -24.10 10.91 4.64
C LEU A 134 -24.80 11.28 5.95
N GLU A 135 -25.72 12.25 5.95
CA GLU A 135 -26.50 12.61 7.14
C GLU A 135 -27.31 11.44 7.70
N ASP A 136 -27.77 10.53 6.83
CA ASP A 136 -28.49 9.29 7.17
C ASP A 136 -27.56 8.13 7.60
N GLY A 137 -26.24 8.36 7.72
CA GLY A 137 -25.27 7.36 8.18
C GLY A 137 -24.56 6.59 7.06
N GLY A 138 -24.79 6.95 5.80
CA GLY A 138 -24.15 6.34 4.65
C GLY A 138 -22.64 6.59 4.60
N GLY A 139 -21.93 5.68 3.94
CA GLY A 139 -20.49 5.74 3.77
C GLY A 139 -20.05 6.10 2.35
N LEU A 140 -19.18 7.08 2.18
CA LEU A 140 -18.62 7.46 0.87
C LEU A 140 -17.10 7.25 0.80
N VAL A 141 -16.65 6.50 -0.20
CA VAL A 141 -15.23 6.34 -0.53
C VAL A 141 -14.92 7.01 -1.86
N LEU A 142 -13.96 7.94 -1.88
CA LEU A 142 -13.53 8.69 -3.06
C LEU A 142 -12.10 8.33 -3.42
N ILE A 143 -11.91 7.70 -4.58
CA ILE A 143 -10.60 7.27 -5.06
C ILE A 143 -10.18 8.11 -6.26
N HIS A 144 -8.98 8.69 -6.18
CA HIS A 144 -8.28 9.36 -7.27
C HIS A 144 -9.14 10.43 -7.97
N SER A 145 -9.55 10.21 -9.22
CA SER A 145 -10.39 11.12 -10.01
C SER A 145 -11.69 11.52 -9.30
N ALA A 146 -12.22 10.69 -8.39
CA ALA A 146 -13.41 11.03 -7.61
C ALA A 146 -13.16 12.18 -6.62
N THR A 147 -11.90 12.41 -6.26
CA THR A 147 -11.45 13.53 -5.44
C THR A 147 -11.17 14.79 -6.27
N TRP A 148 -11.10 14.66 -7.60
CA TRP A 148 -10.94 15.78 -8.51
C TRP A 148 -12.31 16.33 -8.90
N THR A 149 -12.81 17.24 -8.08
CA THR A 149 -14.12 17.89 -8.24
C THR A 149 -14.28 18.55 -9.61
N LYS A 150 -15.25 18.07 -10.40
CA LYS A 150 -15.72 18.74 -11.61
C LYS A 150 -16.99 19.56 -11.33
N PRO A 151 -17.19 20.70 -12.02
CA PRO A 151 -16.33 21.27 -13.07
C PRO A 151 -15.09 21.99 -12.53
N LYS A 152 -15.04 22.28 -11.22
CA LYS A 152 -13.93 22.96 -10.56
C LYS A 152 -13.90 22.60 -9.07
N PRO A 153 -12.76 22.79 -8.39
CA PRO A 153 -12.71 22.71 -6.93
C PRO A 153 -13.73 23.64 -6.28
N SER A 154 -14.45 23.14 -5.27
CA SER A 154 -15.60 23.82 -4.63
C SER A 154 -15.56 23.67 -3.12
N ARG A 155 -15.84 24.76 -2.41
CA ARG A 155 -15.94 24.74 -0.95
C ARG A 155 -17.19 23.99 -0.49
N GLU A 156 -18.28 24.13 -1.22
CA GLU A 156 -19.56 23.47 -0.96
C GLU A 156 -19.41 21.95 -1.02
N VAL A 157 -18.58 21.44 -1.95
CA VAL A 157 -18.18 20.03 -1.99
C VAL A 157 -17.28 19.68 -0.80
N ALA A 158 -16.31 20.52 -0.43
CA ALA A 158 -15.47 20.30 0.74
C ALA A 158 -16.29 20.16 2.04
N GLU A 159 -17.35 20.94 2.19
CA GLU A 159 -18.26 20.86 3.35
C GLU A 159 -18.99 19.51 3.45
N VAL A 160 -19.07 18.75 2.37
CA VAL A 160 -19.68 17.41 2.33
C VAL A 160 -18.64 16.30 2.43
N VAL A 161 -17.47 16.43 1.79
CA VAL A 161 -16.49 15.33 1.65
C VAL A 161 -15.12 15.62 2.29
N GLY A 162 -15.01 16.71 3.04
CA GLY A 162 -13.81 17.18 3.74
C GLY A 162 -12.81 17.94 2.86
N VAL A 163 -12.59 17.47 1.63
CA VAL A 163 -11.68 18.08 0.64
C VAL A 163 -12.40 18.27 -0.69
N GLY A 164 -12.56 19.52 -1.10
CA GLY A 164 -13.40 19.93 -2.24
C GLY A 164 -12.71 19.95 -3.59
N GLY A 165 -11.57 19.26 -3.74
CA GLY A 165 -10.81 19.15 -4.98
C GLY A 165 -9.50 19.93 -5.01
N PHE A 166 -8.79 19.85 -6.13
CA PHE A 166 -7.39 20.29 -6.27
C PHE A 166 -7.16 21.07 -7.57
N LYS A 167 -6.03 21.78 -7.69
CA LYS A 167 -5.74 22.66 -8.85
C LYS A 167 -4.68 22.16 -9.81
N LEU A 168 -3.75 21.33 -9.36
CA LEU A 168 -2.58 20.86 -10.10
C LEU A 168 -2.35 19.39 -9.78
N PHE A 169 -1.62 18.73 -10.68
CA PHE A 169 -1.23 17.34 -10.57
C PHE A 169 0.17 17.10 -11.15
N ARG A 170 0.77 15.96 -10.80
CA ARG A 170 1.93 15.38 -11.51
C ARG A 170 1.85 13.87 -11.46
N HIS A 171 2.46 13.24 -12.46
CA HIS A 171 2.70 11.81 -12.50
C HIS A 171 4.12 11.49 -12.00
N GLY A 172 4.31 10.27 -11.50
CA GLY A 172 5.60 9.71 -11.12
C GLY A 172 5.58 9.08 -9.73
N MET A 173 6.75 8.96 -9.12
CA MET A 173 6.88 8.38 -7.78
C MET A 173 6.14 9.24 -6.75
N VAL A 174 5.34 8.61 -5.90
CA VAL A 174 4.63 9.24 -4.78
C VAL A 174 5.18 8.66 -3.49
N GLN A 175 5.88 9.48 -2.71
CA GLN A 175 6.33 9.12 -1.37
C GLN A 175 5.38 9.77 -0.37
N MET A 176 4.75 8.95 0.47
CA MET A 176 3.78 9.39 1.45
C MET A 176 4.28 9.10 2.85
N GLU A 177 4.23 10.11 3.70
CA GLU A 177 4.38 9.95 5.15
C GLU A 177 3.00 9.69 5.77
N VAL A 178 2.92 8.78 6.74
CA VAL A 178 1.69 8.32 7.40
C VAL A 178 1.68 8.79 8.86
N PRO A 179 1.39 10.08 9.13
CA PRO A 179 1.46 10.63 10.49
C PRO A 179 0.37 10.12 11.43
N ALA A 180 -0.69 9.51 10.91
CA ALA A 180 -1.84 9.07 11.69
C ALA A 180 -1.73 7.59 12.13
N SER A 181 -0.59 7.15 12.66
CA SER A 181 -0.31 5.74 13.03
C SER A 181 -1.39 5.10 13.91
N GLU A 182 -1.97 5.90 14.81
CA GLU A 182 -2.99 5.46 15.77
C GLU A 182 -4.39 5.31 15.15
N HIS A 183 -4.61 5.84 13.94
CA HIS A 183 -5.90 5.70 13.27
C HIS A 183 -6.10 4.23 12.84
N PRO A 184 -7.28 3.61 13.03
CA PRO A 184 -7.51 2.21 12.69
C PRO A 184 -7.15 1.83 11.24
N ILE A 185 -7.31 2.78 10.31
CA ILE A 185 -6.92 2.61 8.90
C ILE A 185 -5.40 2.46 8.75
N CYS A 186 -4.63 3.16 9.56
CA CYS A 186 -3.17 3.25 9.49
C CYS A 186 -2.43 2.33 10.46
N ALA A 187 -3.15 1.70 11.41
CA ALA A 187 -2.56 0.82 12.43
C ALA A 187 -1.66 -0.27 11.81
N GLY A 188 -0.40 -0.31 12.25
CA GLY A 188 0.62 -1.26 11.79
C GLY A 188 1.10 -1.06 10.34
N LEU A 189 0.84 0.09 9.73
CA LEU A 189 1.49 0.49 8.48
C LEU A 189 2.88 1.08 8.74
N PRO A 190 3.80 1.00 7.77
CA PRO A 190 5.06 1.73 7.86
C PRO A 190 4.82 3.24 7.89
N GLU A 191 5.74 3.98 8.50
CA GLU A 191 5.70 5.45 8.54
C GLU A 191 5.74 6.07 7.14
N THR A 192 6.36 5.39 6.18
CA THR A 192 6.46 5.84 4.79
C THR A 192 5.93 4.77 3.82
N ILE A 193 5.14 5.19 2.84
CA ILE A 193 4.64 4.35 1.73
C ILE A 193 5.08 4.97 0.40
N ILE A 194 5.69 4.16 -0.47
CA ILE A 194 6.12 4.59 -1.80
C ILE A 194 5.28 3.89 -2.88
N LEU A 195 4.75 4.69 -3.80
CA LEU A 195 4.13 4.22 -5.04
C LEU A 195 5.03 4.66 -6.20
N GLU A 196 5.53 3.72 -6.99
CA GLU A 196 6.58 3.98 -7.99
C GLU A 196 6.09 4.85 -9.18
N ASP A 197 4.82 4.72 -9.56
CA ASP A 197 4.24 5.29 -10.78
C ASP A 197 2.76 5.59 -10.58
N ASP A 198 2.46 6.76 -10.00
CA ASP A 198 1.11 7.23 -9.72
C ASP A 198 1.02 8.76 -9.87
N GLU A 199 -0.03 9.37 -9.32
CA GLU A 199 -0.31 10.79 -9.40
C GLU A 199 -0.59 11.41 -8.03
N THR A 200 -0.23 12.68 -7.89
CA THR A 200 -0.50 13.52 -6.72
C THR A 200 -1.31 14.74 -7.13
N TYR A 201 -2.10 15.32 -6.20
CA TYR A 201 -2.95 16.48 -6.43
C TYR A 201 -2.72 17.59 -5.40
N TRP A 202 -2.62 18.85 -5.86
CA TRP A 202 -2.38 20.00 -4.98
C TRP A 202 -2.57 21.39 -5.64
N PRO A 203 -2.61 22.49 -4.88
CA PRO A 203 -3.15 22.51 -3.53
C PRO A 203 -4.64 22.13 -3.54
N PRO A 204 -5.17 21.58 -2.44
CA PRO A 204 -6.61 21.39 -2.29
C PRO A 204 -7.34 22.73 -2.15
N THR A 205 -8.67 22.69 -2.20
CA THR A 205 -9.50 23.70 -1.52
C THR A 205 -9.09 23.82 -0.05
N PRO A 206 -9.43 24.91 0.66
CA PRO A 206 -9.34 24.91 2.11
C PRO A 206 -9.99 23.64 2.67
N ILE A 207 -9.21 22.89 3.46
CA ILE A 207 -9.61 21.62 4.05
C ILE A 207 -10.53 21.92 5.23
N MET A 208 -11.61 21.15 5.41
CA MET A 208 -12.49 21.32 6.56
C MET A 208 -11.77 20.98 7.88
N GLU A 209 -12.08 21.71 8.96
CA GLU A 209 -11.34 21.60 10.24
C GLU A 209 -11.40 20.22 10.88
N SER A 210 -12.50 19.47 10.69
CA SER A 210 -12.68 18.11 11.22
C SER A 210 -12.08 17.02 10.34
N VAL A 211 -11.38 17.37 9.26
CA VAL A 211 -10.68 16.38 8.43
C VAL A 211 -9.49 15.81 9.19
N THR A 212 -9.44 14.48 9.28
CA THR A 212 -8.26 13.76 9.75
C THR A 212 -7.42 13.37 8.54
N VAL A 213 -6.25 13.98 8.38
CA VAL A 213 -5.30 13.61 7.32
C VAL A 213 -4.52 12.38 7.75
N LEU A 214 -4.62 11.31 6.97
CA LEU A 214 -4.02 10.00 7.27
C LEU A 214 -2.62 9.84 6.72
N ALA A 215 -2.39 10.38 5.51
CA ALA A 215 -1.10 10.36 4.85
C ALA A 215 -0.91 11.63 4.02
N THR A 216 0.34 12.06 3.88
CA THR A 216 0.72 13.27 3.14
C THR A 216 1.90 13.03 2.21
N SER A 217 1.97 13.75 1.10
CA SER A 217 3.13 13.79 0.20
C SER A 217 3.64 15.22 0.06
N VAL A 218 4.96 15.39 -0.03
CA VAL A 218 5.59 16.68 -0.30
C VAL A 218 5.96 16.74 -1.79
N GLU A 219 5.32 17.66 -2.50
CA GLU A 219 5.52 17.80 -3.93
C GLU A 219 6.62 18.80 -4.27
N ASP A 220 7.69 18.29 -4.87
CA ASP A 220 8.83 19.11 -5.25
C ASP A 220 8.52 19.99 -6.47
N LYS A 221 9.12 21.18 -6.39
CA LYS A 221 9.00 22.39 -7.23
C LYS A 221 8.49 22.18 -8.68
N ALA A 222 7.47 22.94 -9.07
CA ALA A 222 7.13 23.12 -10.49
C ALA A 222 8.25 23.85 -11.30
N LYS A 223 9.20 24.55 -10.64
CA LYS A 223 10.38 25.21 -11.25
C LYS A 223 11.56 25.34 -10.27
N ARG A 224 12.79 25.24 -10.78
CA ARG A 224 14.05 25.48 -10.04
C ARG A 224 14.03 26.85 -9.33
N GLY A 225 14.23 26.86 -8.01
CA GLY A 225 14.35 28.08 -7.19
C GLY A 225 13.13 28.48 -6.35
N SER A 226 12.00 27.75 -6.41
CA SER A 226 10.89 27.97 -5.48
C SER A 226 11.09 27.28 -4.12
N THR A 227 10.42 27.75 -3.07
CA THR A 227 10.29 27.05 -1.78
C THR A 227 9.59 25.69 -1.95
N PRO A 228 9.92 24.66 -1.15
CA PRO A 228 9.15 23.42 -1.08
C PRO A 228 7.69 23.72 -0.78
N ARG A 229 6.74 23.01 -1.41
CA ARG A 229 5.33 23.15 -1.04
C ARG A 229 5.10 22.46 0.30
N ALA A 230 4.14 22.98 1.07
CA ALA A 230 3.67 22.31 2.28
C ALA A 230 3.22 20.88 1.95
N ALA A 231 3.29 19.96 2.92
CA ALA A 231 2.76 18.61 2.78
C ALA A 231 1.29 18.66 2.34
N GLN A 232 0.95 17.83 1.35
CA GLN A 232 -0.38 17.79 0.73
C GLN A 232 -1.10 16.50 1.17
N PRO A 233 -2.41 16.55 1.47
CA PRO A 233 -3.14 15.35 1.90
C PRO A 233 -3.24 14.35 0.74
N MET A 234 -2.81 13.12 0.99
CA MET A 234 -2.96 12.00 0.05
C MET A 234 -4.09 11.07 0.47
N PHE A 235 -4.34 10.93 1.77
CA PHE A 235 -5.42 10.16 2.34
C PHE A 235 -6.07 10.94 3.48
N TRP A 236 -7.39 10.90 3.58
CA TRP A 236 -8.10 11.57 4.68
C TRP A 236 -9.42 10.88 5.04
N CYS A 237 -9.86 11.15 6.25
CA CYS A 237 -11.18 10.84 6.77
C CYS A 237 -11.94 12.13 7.12
N TYR A 238 -13.25 12.09 6.98
CA TYR A 238 -14.16 13.16 7.35
C TYR A 238 -15.50 12.57 7.78
N GLU A 239 -16.16 13.21 8.74
CA GLU A 239 -17.48 12.80 9.23
C GLU A 239 -18.48 13.93 8.98
N LEU A 240 -19.69 13.56 8.54
CA LEU A 240 -20.79 14.49 8.29
C LEU A 240 -22.08 13.86 8.78
N GLY A 241 -22.68 14.43 9.82
CA GLY A 241 -23.80 13.78 10.50
C GLY A 241 -23.34 12.46 11.11
N GLU A 242 -24.08 11.38 10.86
CA GLU A 242 -23.72 10.03 11.27
C GLU A 242 -22.84 9.31 10.22
N GLY A 243 -22.67 9.89 9.04
CA GLY A 243 -21.97 9.30 7.91
C GLY A 243 -20.48 9.60 7.90
N ARG A 244 -19.76 8.82 7.10
CA ARG A 244 -18.30 8.82 7.02
C ARG A 244 -17.81 8.93 5.59
N VAL A 245 -16.71 9.64 5.42
CA VAL A 245 -16.04 9.82 4.12
C VAL A 245 -14.58 9.44 4.24
N PHE A 246 -14.11 8.60 3.33
CA PHE A 246 -12.70 8.31 3.14
C PHE A 246 -12.28 8.73 1.73
N GLY A 247 -11.25 9.57 1.62
CA GLY A 247 -10.72 10.04 0.35
C GLY A 247 -9.27 9.65 0.17
N CYS A 248 -8.88 9.29 -1.06
CA CYS A 248 -7.48 9.11 -1.41
C CYS A 248 -7.14 9.67 -2.80
N VAL A 249 -6.02 10.39 -2.89
CA VAL A 249 -5.49 10.94 -4.14
C VAL A 249 -4.87 9.87 -5.04
N PRO A 250 -4.04 8.92 -4.56
CA PRO A 250 -3.42 7.95 -5.48
C PRO A 250 -4.45 6.99 -6.08
N GLY A 251 -4.12 6.40 -7.22
CA GLY A 251 -5.00 5.51 -7.98
C GLY A 251 -5.06 5.81 -9.47
N HIS A 252 -4.13 6.58 -10.04
CA HIS A 252 -4.06 6.86 -11.47
C HIS A 252 -3.84 5.60 -12.31
N SER A 253 -2.99 4.72 -11.77
CA SER A 253 -2.53 3.50 -12.43
C SER A 253 -3.20 2.26 -11.84
N ALA A 254 -3.62 1.34 -12.71
CA ALA A 254 -4.05 0.00 -12.33
C ALA A 254 -3.04 -0.72 -11.42
N LYS A 255 -1.74 -0.45 -11.59
CA LYS A 255 -0.68 -1.01 -10.74
C LYS A 255 -0.79 -0.58 -9.28
N THR A 256 -1.27 0.63 -9.02
CA THR A 256 -1.48 1.15 -7.67
C THR A 256 -2.45 0.26 -6.91
N PHE A 257 -3.53 -0.16 -7.55
CA PHE A 257 -4.52 -1.05 -6.94
C PHE A 257 -3.96 -2.44 -6.61
N ASP A 258 -2.88 -2.87 -7.27
CA ASP A 258 -2.17 -4.12 -6.97
C ASP A 258 -1.06 -3.97 -5.91
N ASN A 259 -0.73 -2.73 -5.50
CA ASN A 259 0.17 -2.51 -4.36
C ASN A 259 -0.53 -2.95 -3.06
N PRO A 260 0.09 -3.83 -2.25
CA PRO A 260 -0.57 -4.41 -1.07
C PRO A 260 -0.85 -3.39 0.04
N LEU A 261 -0.02 -2.36 0.21
CA LEU A 261 -0.23 -1.32 1.22
C LEU A 261 -1.35 -0.36 0.80
N PHE A 262 -1.36 0.06 -0.46
CA PHE A 262 -2.45 0.87 -1.01
C PHE A 262 -3.79 0.13 -0.94
N ARG A 263 -3.83 -1.14 -1.40
CA ARG A 263 -5.03 -1.97 -1.35
C ARG A 263 -5.54 -2.15 0.09
N LYS A 264 -4.64 -2.36 1.05
CA LYS A 264 -4.98 -2.46 2.48
C LYS A 264 -5.59 -1.14 3.00
N LEU A 265 -5.01 0.01 2.66
CA LEU A 265 -5.55 1.33 3.04
C LEU A 265 -6.97 1.53 2.50
N VAL A 266 -7.21 1.21 1.22
CA VAL A 266 -8.54 1.34 0.62
C VAL A 266 -9.55 0.39 1.28
N PHE A 267 -9.19 -0.88 1.53
CA PHE A 267 -10.09 -1.80 2.23
C PHE A 267 -10.43 -1.36 3.66
N ARG A 268 -9.42 -0.88 4.39
CA ARG A 268 -9.65 -0.33 5.74
C ARG A 268 -10.47 0.95 5.69
N GLY A 269 -10.28 1.78 4.66
CA GLY A 269 -11.12 2.95 4.38
C GLY A 269 -12.58 2.55 4.16
N ILE A 270 -12.85 1.57 3.30
CA ILE A 270 -14.20 1.02 3.07
C ILE A 270 -14.82 0.53 4.38
N ALA A 271 -14.10 -0.29 5.16
CA ALA A 271 -14.60 -0.83 6.42
C ALA A 271 -14.85 0.26 7.48
N TRP A 272 -13.95 1.24 7.62
CA TRP A 272 -14.13 2.36 8.55
C TRP A 272 -15.34 3.21 8.16
N THR A 273 -15.49 3.47 6.87
CA THR A 273 -16.59 4.24 6.29
C THR A 273 -17.94 3.53 6.41
N ALA A 274 -17.96 2.20 6.36
CA ALA A 274 -19.15 1.37 6.61
C ALA A 274 -19.69 1.42 8.04
N GLY A 275 -19.04 2.15 8.95
CA GLY A 275 -19.41 2.10 10.35
C GLY A 275 -19.07 0.76 11.02
N GLU A 276 -18.31 -0.13 10.37
CA GLU A 276 -17.88 -1.40 10.98
C GLU A 276 -16.98 -1.12 12.18
N ASN A 277 -17.59 -1.05 13.35
CA ASN A 277 -16.93 -0.86 14.62
C ASN A 277 -16.63 -2.22 15.27
N ARG A 278 -16.12 -3.19 14.50
CA ARG A 278 -15.53 -4.42 15.07
C ARG A 278 -14.17 -4.16 15.72
N PHE A 279 -13.66 -2.93 15.62
CA PHE A 279 -12.40 -2.47 16.18
C PHE A 279 -12.62 -1.37 17.23
N GLY A 280 -13.69 -1.48 18.03
CA GLY A 280 -13.81 -0.69 19.25
C GLY A 280 -12.50 -0.78 20.06
N ALA A 281 -12.16 0.27 20.80
CA ALA A 281 -10.90 0.47 21.52
C ALA A 281 -10.50 -0.65 22.52
N GLY A 282 -11.24 -1.75 22.62
CA GLY A 282 -10.93 -2.96 23.40
C GLY A 282 -10.94 -4.29 22.63
N ALA A 283 -11.15 -4.30 21.31
CA ALA A 283 -11.08 -5.53 20.49
C ALA A 283 -9.65 -5.86 20.03
N TYR A 284 -8.73 -4.90 20.11
CA TYR A 284 -7.36 -5.21 20.49
C TYR A 284 -7.34 -5.36 22.01
N GLY A 285 -7.77 -6.53 22.49
CA GLY A 285 -6.95 -7.15 23.51
C GLY A 285 -5.57 -7.18 22.88
N ALA A 286 -4.69 -6.30 23.35
CA ALA A 286 -3.28 -6.45 23.18
C ALA A 286 -2.91 -7.84 23.76
N GLN A 287 -3.12 -8.89 22.97
CA GLN A 287 -1.93 -9.57 22.55
C GLN A 287 -1.23 -8.54 21.67
N GLU A 288 -0.40 -7.73 22.32
CA GLU A 288 0.94 -7.49 21.81
C GLU A 288 1.44 -8.87 21.31
N GLU A 289 1.03 -9.29 20.12
CA GLU A 289 2.07 -9.61 19.18
C GLU A 289 2.76 -8.26 18.96
N SER A 290 3.68 -7.97 19.87
CA SER A 290 4.83 -7.16 19.58
C SER A 290 5.50 -7.84 18.40
N ALA A 291 4.98 -7.59 17.21
CA ALA A 291 5.86 -7.19 16.14
C ALA A 291 6.35 -5.78 16.54
N GLU A 292 7.13 -5.57 17.61
CA GLU A 292 8.58 -5.75 17.49
C GLU A 292 8.88 -6.54 16.22
N GLU A 293 8.81 -5.83 15.08
CA GLU A 293 9.53 -6.19 13.87
C GLU A 293 10.78 -6.90 14.36
N GLU A 294 10.84 -8.23 14.22
CA GLU A 294 11.73 -9.10 14.99
C GLU A 294 13.15 -8.79 14.51
N ARG A 295 13.66 -7.65 14.98
CA ARG A 295 14.96 -7.11 14.62
C ARG A 295 15.88 -8.07 15.31
N MET A 296 16.59 -8.83 14.48
CA MET A 296 17.59 -9.77 14.93
C MET A 296 18.38 -9.12 16.09
N PRO A 297 18.40 -9.74 17.29
CA PRO A 297 18.98 -9.11 18.45
C PRO A 297 20.45 -8.76 18.22
N ALA A 298 20.92 -7.65 18.77
CA ALA A 298 22.34 -7.32 18.72
C ALA A 298 23.13 -8.33 19.55
N ALA A 299 24.20 -8.88 18.99
CA ALA A 299 25.07 -9.83 19.67
C ALA A 299 25.70 -9.18 20.90
N THR A 300 25.60 -9.84 22.05
CA THR A 300 26.21 -9.38 23.30
C THR A 300 27.63 -9.91 23.52
N ASP A 301 28.01 -10.97 22.81
CA ASP A 301 29.35 -11.56 22.84
C ASP A 301 29.85 -11.92 21.42
N LEU A 302 30.71 -11.06 20.87
CA LEU A 302 31.34 -11.27 19.57
C LEU A 302 32.21 -12.53 19.50
N GLN A 303 32.79 -13.00 20.61
CA GLN A 303 33.66 -14.17 20.60
C GLN A 303 32.88 -15.46 20.26
N SER A 304 31.62 -15.56 20.71
CA SER A 304 30.71 -16.67 20.37
C SER A 304 30.42 -16.79 18.86
N HIS A 305 30.64 -15.70 18.12
CA HIS A 305 30.53 -15.61 16.66
C HIS A 305 31.86 -15.83 15.94
N GLY A 306 32.96 -16.06 16.67
CA GLY A 306 34.28 -16.30 16.10
C GLY A 306 34.97 -15.04 15.58
N VAL A 307 34.55 -13.86 16.03
CA VAL A 307 35.12 -12.56 15.64
C VAL A 307 35.52 -11.75 16.86
N THR A 308 36.40 -10.77 16.67
CA THR A 308 36.87 -9.84 17.70
C THR A 308 36.38 -8.42 17.40
N GLN A 309 36.33 -7.55 18.40
CA GLN A 309 35.98 -6.14 18.21
C GLN A 309 36.87 -5.47 17.15
N ASN A 310 38.18 -5.72 17.18
CA ASN A 310 39.11 -5.17 16.17
C ASN A 310 38.76 -5.58 14.73
N GLN A 311 38.25 -6.80 14.52
CA GLN A 311 37.82 -7.23 13.19
C GLN A 311 36.54 -6.51 12.76
N ILE A 312 35.62 -6.28 13.70
CA ILE A 312 34.41 -5.49 13.44
C ILE A 312 34.76 -4.03 13.14
N ASP A 313 35.63 -3.41 13.93
CA ASP A 313 36.09 -2.04 13.72
C ASP A 313 36.78 -1.89 12.35
N SER A 314 37.55 -2.89 11.93
CA SER A 314 38.18 -2.88 10.61
C SER A 314 37.19 -2.87 9.44
N LEU A 315 35.96 -3.40 9.63
CA LEU A 315 34.89 -3.32 8.63
C LEU A 315 34.33 -1.89 8.54
N ALA A 316 34.14 -1.23 9.68
CA ALA A 316 33.73 0.17 9.72
C ALA A 316 34.78 1.07 9.04
N ASP A 317 36.07 0.81 9.29
CA ASP A 317 37.16 1.56 8.68
C ASP A 317 37.18 1.46 7.15
N ILE A 318 36.86 0.29 6.58
CA ILE A 318 36.77 0.12 5.12
C ILE A 318 35.69 1.04 4.54
N MET A 319 34.51 1.07 5.17
CA MET A 319 33.40 1.91 4.72
C MET A 319 33.70 3.40 4.90
N ARG A 320 34.31 3.78 6.03
CA ARG A 320 34.77 5.16 6.27
C ARG A 320 35.78 5.60 5.22
N GLN A 321 36.77 4.76 4.91
CA GLN A 321 37.76 5.06 3.87
C GLN A 321 37.13 5.19 2.48
N ALA A 322 36.14 4.37 2.14
CA ALA A 322 35.45 4.47 0.85
C ALA A 322 34.68 5.80 0.72
N VAL A 323 34.05 6.26 1.82
CA VAL A 323 33.41 7.59 1.88
C VAL A 323 34.45 8.71 1.81
N GLU A 324 35.54 8.63 2.58
CA GLU A 324 36.62 9.63 2.60
C GLU A 324 37.32 9.78 1.25
N LYS A 325 37.45 8.69 0.48
CA LYS A 325 38.02 8.68 -0.88
C LYS A 325 37.00 9.07 -1.95
N GLU A 326 35.77 9.40 -1.57
CA GLU A 326 34.66 9.71 -2.48
C GLU A 326 34.34 8.58 -3.48
N GLU A 327 34.67 7.33 -3.13
CA GLU A 327 34.34 6.15 -3.94
C GLU A 327 32.84 5.81 -3.83
N ILE A 328 32.24 6.12 -2.67
CA ILE A 328 30.81 6.08 -2.41
C ILE A 328 30.37 7.35 -1.68
N ALA A 329 29.12 7.78 -1.91
CA ALA A 329 28.55 8.93 -1.21
C ALA A 329 28.20 8.61 0.25
N GLY A 330 27.67 7.41 0.47
CA GLY A 330 27.22 6.90 1.75
C GLY A 330 26.55 5.53 1.57
N GLY A 331 26.32 4.86 2.69
CA GLY A 331 25.68 3.55 2.70
C GLY A 331 25.60 2.98 4.10
N SER A 332 24.77 1.96 4.27
CA SER A 332 24.70 1.18 5.51
C SER A 332 25.08 -0.27 5.24
N PHE A 333 25.56 -0.94 6.28
CA PHE A 333 25.96 -2.34 6.21
C PHE A 333 25.57 -3.05 7.49
N ILE A 334 25.11 -4.30 7.34
CA ILE A 334 24.71 -5.18 8.43
C ILE A 334 25.44 -6.53 8.29
N VAL A 335 25.95 -7.04 9.41
CA VAL A 335 26.44 -8.41 9.52
C VAL A 335 25.61 -9.13 10.57
N ALA A 336 25.03 -10.25 10.17
CA ALA A 336 24.28 -11.12 11.04
C ALA A 336 24.89 -12.53 11.06
N HIS A 337 25.01 -13.12 12.25
CA HIS A 337 25.52 -14.48 12.43
C HIS A 337 24.79 -15.17 13.57
N LYS A 338 24.36 -16.43 13.37
CA LYS A 338 23.62 -17.24 14.35
C LYS A 338 22.35 -16.58 14.92
N GLY A 339 21.64 -15.80 14.11
CA GLY A 339 20.40 -15.13 14.54
C GLY A 339 20.62 -13.77 15.20
N GLU A 340 21.87 -13.34 15.39
CA GLU A 340 22.20 -12.05 16.03
C GLU A 340 22.93 -11.11 15.07
N ILE A 341 22.72 -9.80 15.24
CA ILE A 341 23.44 -8.74 14.53
C ILE A 341 24.77 -8.50 15.24
N ILE A 342 25.89 -8.80 14.57
CA ILE A 342 27.23 -8.54 15.11
C ILE A 342 27.79 -7.18 14.66
N PHE A 343 27.19 -6.57 13.64
CA PHE A 343 27.54 -5.23 13.14
C PHE A 343 26.36 -4.59 12.41
N ARG A 344 26.09 -3.31 12.68
CA ARG A 344 25.12 -2.49 11.94
C ARG A 344 25.49 -1.02 12.08
N GLU A 345 25.88 -0.39 10.98
CA GLU A 345 26.27 1.02 10.98
C GLU A 345 25.97 1.66 9.61
N ALA A 346 25.85 2.98 9.59
CA ALA A 346 25.70 3.78 8.37
C ALA A 346 26.83 4.82 8.26
N PHE A 347 27.21 5.13 7.03
CA PHE A 347 28.36 5.95 6.69
C PHE A 347 28.01 6.98 5.62
N GLY A 348 28.67 8.13 5.67
CA GLY A 348 28.55 9.16 4.64
C GLY A 348 27.18 9.82 4.59
N TYR A 349 26.76 10.21 3.38
CA TYR A 349 25.57 11.01 3.14
C TYR A 349 24.58 10.28 2.24
N ALA A 350 23.30 10.31 2.63
CA ALA A 350 22.19 9.88 1.77
C ALA A 350 21.86 10.92 0.70
N ASP A 351 22.23 12.18 0.94
CA ASP A 351 22.14 13.27 -0.04
C ASP A 351 23.38 14.15 0.04
N ILE A 352 24.13 14.24 -1.07
CA ILE A 352 25.41 14.94 -1.14
C ILE A 352 25.22 16.47 -1.09
N GLU A 353 24.14 16.99 -1.69
CA GLU A 353 23.92 18.44 -1.83
C GLU A 353 23.56 19.07 -0.47
N SER A 354 22.61 18.46 0.23
CA SER A 354 22.15 18.87 1.56
C SER A 354 23.03 18.36 2.69
N LYS A 355 23.98 17.45 2.40
CA LYS A 355 24.79 16.71 3.38
C LYS A 355 23.94 15.97 4.42
N ARG A 356 22.79 15.45 4.00
CA ARG A 356 21.93 14.63 4.87
C ARG A 356 22.66 13.32 5.19
N PRO A 357 22.88 12.98 6.48
CA PRO A 357 23.59 11.77 6.85
C PRO A 357 22.84 10.52 6.39
N PHE A 358 23.59 9.48 6.03
CA PHE A 358 23.03 8.17 5.76
C PHE A 358 22.60 7.50 7.07
N THR A 359 21.48 6.78 7.06
CA THR A 359 20.96 6.07 8.25
C THR A 359 20.91 4.56 8.04
N THR A 360 20.84 3.79 9.13
CA THR A 360 20.72 2.33 9.07
C THR A 360 19.35 1.85 8.59
N ASP A 361 18.41 2.78 8.45
CA ASP A 361 17.03 2.57 8.03
C ASP A 361 16.75 3.37 6.73
N GLU A 362 17.82 3.83 6.05
CA GLU A 362 17.70 4.60 4.81
C GLU A 362 17.06 3.75 3.71
N LEU A 363 15.99 4.28 3.11
CA LEU A 363 15.30 3.62 2.02
C LEU A 363 16.03 3.86 0.69
N LEU A 364 16.41 2.78 0.02
CA LEU A 364 17.04 2.81 -1.29
C LEU A 364 16.18 2.05 -2.31
N PRO A 365 16.14 2.50 -3.58
CA PRO A 365 15.52 1.71 -4.63
C PRO A 365 16.26 0.38 -4.76
N ILE A 366 15.50 -0.73 -4.82
CA ILE A 366 16.06 -2.09 -4.91
C ILE A 366 16.99 -2.27 -6.12
N ALA A 367 16.82 -1.47 -7.17
CA ALA A 367 17.66 -1.46 -8.37
C ALA A 367 17.99 -2.89 -8.85
N SER A 368 19.27 -3.20 -9.11
CA SER A 368 19.69 -4.53 -9.55
C SER A 368 19.97 -5.53 -8.42
N VAL A 369 19.59 -5.24 -7.16
CA VAL A 369 19.88 -6.10 -6.00
C VAL A 369 19.19 -7.47 -6.09
N SER A 370 18.11 -7.60 -6.86
CA SER A 370 17.45 -8.90 -7.08
C SER A 370 18.34 -9.94 -7.81
N LYS A 371 19.32 -9.49 -8.60
CA LYS A 371 20.20 -10.37 -9.40
C LYS A 371 21.10 -11.26 -8.53
N PRO A 372 21.92 -10.72 -7.60
CA PRO A 372 22.76 -11.57 -6.74
C PRO A 372 21.94 -12.50 -5.84
N PHE A 373 20.77 -12.06 -5.38
CA PHE A 373 19.86 -12.92 -4.61
C PHE A 373 19.39 -14.11 -5.46
N MET A 374 18.85 -13.84 -6.66
CA MET A 374 18.40 -14.90 -7.56
C MET A 374 19.54 -15.83 -7.98
N ALA A 375 20.72 -15.29 -8.26
CA ALA A 375 21.91 -16.07 -8.56
C ALA A 375 22.28 -17.01 -7.40
N SER A 376 22.23 -16.53 -6.16
CA SER A 376 22.52 -17.34 -4.97
C SER A 376 21.52 -18.49 -4.80
N VAL A 377 20.23 -18.22 -5.00
CA VAL A 377 19.18 -19.25 -4.98
C VAL A 377 19.41 -20.29 -6.07
N ILE A 378 19.73 -19.86 -7.29
CA ILE A 378 20.06 -20.77 -8.40
C ILE A 378 21.27 -21.64 -8.05
N MET A 379 22.34 -21.06 -7.51
CA MET A 379 23.53 -21.83 -7.11
C MET A 379 23.24 -22.81 -5.97
N ALA A 380 22.38 -22.46 -5.01
CA ALA A 380 21.95 -23.41 -3.97
C ALA A 380 21.17 -24.59 -4.56
N LEU A 381 20.38 -24.38 -5.62
CA LEU A 381 19.71 -25.47 -6.34
C LEU A 381 20.68 -26.34 -7.14
N VAL A 382 21.76 -25.74 -7.67
CA VAL A 382 22.86 -26.47 -8.32
C VAL A 382 23.58 -27.38 -7.31
N ASP A 383 23.94 -26.84 -6.14
CA ASP A 383 24.60 -27.61 -5.08
C ASP A 383 23.72 -28.78 -4.57
N GLN A 384 22.40 -28.60 -4.60
CA GLN A 384 21.42 -29.65 -4.27
C GLN A 384 21.18 -30.65 -5.41
N GLY A 385 21.82 -30.49 -6.57
CA GLY A 385 21.64 -31.33 -7.75
C GLY A 385 20.25 -31.21 -8.41
N LYS A 386 19.48 -30.17 -8.07
CA LYS A 386 18.13 -29.92 -8.62
C LYS A 386 18.17 -29.18 -9.96
N LEU A 387 19.27 -28.50 -10.25
CA LEU A 387 19.50 -27.74 -11.47
C LEU A 387 20.94 -27.92 -11.96
N ASN A 388 21.18 -27.98 -13.28
CA ASN A 388 22.51 -27.72 -13.84
C ASN A 388 22.51 -26.43 -14.64
N LEU A 389 23.59 -25.66 -14.55
CA LEU A 389 23.71 -24.37 -15.27
C LEU A 389 23.76 -24.54 -16.79
N ASP A 390 24.23 -25.69 -17.26
CA ASP A 390 24.34 -26.02 -18.68
C ASP A 390 23.05 -26.61 -19.27
N ASP A 391 22.05 -26.88 -18.43
CA ASP A 391 20.77 -27.35 -18.92
C ASP A 391 20.07 -26.25 -19.75
N PRO A 392 19.43 -26.61 -20.87
CA PRO A 392 18.70 -25.62 -21.64
C PRO A 392 17.54 -25.07 -20.81
N VAL A 393 17.32 -23.74 -20.86
CA VAL A 393 16.28 -23.07 -20.04
C VAL A 393 14.89 -23.66 -20.22
N GLU A 394 14.57 -24.16 -21.42
CA GLU A 394 13.30 -24.83 -21.75
C GLU A 394 13.02 -26.11 -20.94
N LYS A 395 14.06 -26.73 -20.36
CA LYS A 395 13.92 -27.86 -19.43
C LYS A 395 13.14 -27.48 -18.18
N TYR A 396 13.34 -26.25 -17.69
CA TYR A 396 12.71 -25.73 -16.47
C TYR A 396 11.56 -24.77 -16.76
N LEU A 397 11.61 -24.08 -17.91
CA LEU A 397 10.63 -23.10 -18.34
C LEU A 397 10.14 -23.45 -19.75
N PRO A 398 9.15 -24.36 -19.91
CA PRO A 398 8.70 -24.82 -21.23
C PRO A 398 8.23 -23.70 -22.17
N SER A 399 7.82 -22.55 -21.64
CA SER A 399 7.45 -21.35 -22.40
C SER A 399 8.61 -20.73 -23.20
N PHE A 400 9.86 -21.12 -22.92
CA PHE A 400 11.05 -20.67 -23.64
C PHE A 400 11.43 -21.59 -24.81
N LYS A 401 10.65 -22.64 -25.08
CA LYS A 401 10.96 -23.59 -26.15
C LYS A 401 11.14 -22.90 -27.51
N GLY A 402 12.28 -23.14 -28.14
CA GLY A 402 12.60 -22.59 -29.47
C GLY A 402 12.93 -21.08 -29.50
N LYS A 403 13.03 -20.40 -28.35
CA LYS A 403 13.52 -19.02 -28.28
C LYS A 403 15.05 -19.00 -28.24
N LYS A 404 15.67 -18.20 -29.09
CA LYS A 404 17.11 -17.88 -28.99
C LYS A 404 17.27 -16.71 -28.03
N VAL A 405 18.12 -16.87 -27.01
CA VAL A 405 18.52 -15.83 -26.06
C VAL A 405 19.87 -15.27 -26.48
#